data_AF-A0A954TLD3-F1
#
_entry.id   AF-A0A954TLD3-F1
#
_cell.length_a   1.000
_cell.length_b   1.000
_cell.length_c   1.000
_cell.angle_alpha   90.00
_cell.angle_beta   90.00
_cell.angle_gamma   90.00
#
_symmetry.space_group_name_H-M   'P 1'
#
loop_
_entity.id
_entity.type
_entity.pdbx_description
1 polymer ?
#
loop_
_entity_poly.entity_id
_entity_poly.type
_entity_poly.pdbx_seq_one_letter_code
_entity_poly.pdbx_strand_id
1 'polypeptide(L)'
;MDNKPHHIPGDLDLTSEPYREPQPPGGNQPSPAARARHASSGGRASVLFSCCRVYAYVKIPPNVLSGQLSSWRFHCPRCGKLVEIPL
;
A
#
# COMPACT_ATOMS: atom_id res chain seq x y z
N MET A 1 -27.74 7.99 43.53
CA MET A 1 -28.48 8.11 42.27
C MET A 1 -27.98 9.38 41.58
N ASP A 2 -27.33 9.46 40.43
CA ASP A 2 -26.67 8.54 39.49
C ASP A 2 -25.70 9.45 38.71
N ASN A 3 -24.47 9.02 38.46
CA ASN A 3 -23.37 9.83 37.92
C ASN A 3 -22.98 9.36 36.51
N LYS A 4 -23.49 10.03 35.46
CA LYS A 4 -23.00 10.13 34.05
C LYS A 4 -22.88 8.76 33.28
N PRO A 5 -22.76 8.68 31.93
CA PRO A 5 -22.57 9.73 30.93
C PRO A 5 -23.48 9.70 29.69
N HIS A 6 -23.46 10.84 28.99
CA HIS A 6 -23.88 10.98 27.60
C HIS A 6 -23.13 9.99 26.72
N HIS A 7 -23.85 9.14 25.98
CA HIS A 7 -23.32 8.44 24.83
C HIS A 7 -24.24 8.74 23.64
N ILE A 8 -23.79 9.66 22.80
CA ILE A 8 -24.34 9.87 21.46
C ILE A 8 -23.82 8.68 20.66
N PRO A 9 -24.65 7.76 20.13
CA PRO A 9 -24.16 6.80 19.17
C PRO A 9 -23.89 7.58 17.88
N GLY A 10 -22.65 8.06 17.78
CA GLY A 10 -22.04 8.41 16.51
C GLY A 10 -22.02 7.14 15.66
N ASP A 11 -22.88 7.17 14.66
CA ASP A 11 -22.88 6.31 13.49
C ASP A 11 -21.44 6.17 12.97
N LEU A 12 -20.86 5.01 13.22
CA LEU A 12 -19.62 4.57 12.60
C LEU A 12 -19.95 3.24 11.93
N ASP A 13 -20.72 3.32 10.84
CA ASP A 13 -20.92 2.20 9.93
C ASP A 13 -19.54 1.84 9.31
N LEU A 14 -18.90 0.87 9.94
CA LEU A 14 -17.63 0.26 9.54
C LEU A 14 -17.88 -0.96 8.64
N THR A 15 -19.05 -1.05 8.00
CA THR A 15 -19.41 -2.14 7.08
C THR A 15 -19.47 -1.66 5.64
N SER A 16 -18.29 -1.25 5.16
CA SER A 16 -17.72 -1.65 3.87
C SER A 16 -18.53 -2.68 3.05
N GLU A 17 -19.32 -2.21 2.10
CA GLU A 17 -19.62 -2.93 0.85
C GLU A 17 -19.64 -1.88 -0.27
N PRO A 18 -18.70 -1.86 -1.24
CA PRO A 18 -18.93 -1.08 -2.45
C PRO A 18 -20.11 -1.75 -3.17
N TYR A 19 -21.21 -1.03 -3.31
CA TYR A 19 -22.41 -1.47 -4.02
C TYR A 19 -22.01 -2.13 -5.35
N ARG A 20 -22.06 -3.47 -5.40
CA ARG A 20 -21.88 -4.22 -6.64
C ARG A 20 -23.20 -4.21 -7.36
N GLU A 21 -23.28 -3.33 -8.35
CA GLU A 21 -24.38 -3.29 -9.32
C GLU A 21 -24.59 -4.70 -9.92
N PRO A 22 -25.82 -5.22 -9.99
CA PRO A 22 -26.07 -6.54 -10.57
C PRO A 22 -25.68 -6.54 -12.06
N GLN A 23 -24.65 -7.30 -12.42
CA GLN A 23 -24.33 -7.52 -13.82
C GLN A 23 -25.37 -8.45 -14.46
N PRO A 24 -25.94 -8.11 -15.63
CA PRO A 24 -26.82 -9.02 -16.36
C PRO A 24 -26.04 -10.25 -16.86
N PRO A 25 -26.67 -11.43 -16.95
CA PRO A 25 -25.99 -12.63 -17.42
C PRO A 25 -25.91 -12.59 -18.94
N GLY A 26 -24.70 -12.39 -19.48
CA GLY A 26 -24.45 -12.67 -20.89
C GLY A 26 -23.35 -11.81 -21.49
N GLY A 27 -22.29 -12.47 -21.94
CA GLY A 27 -21.38 -11.88 -22.92
C GLY A 27 -19.91 -12.21 -22.67
N ASN A 28 -19.40 -13.17 -23.43
CA ASN A 28 -17.98 -13.45 -23.62
C ASN A 28 -17.14 -12.18 -23.86
N GLN A 29 -16.09 -11.95 -23.06
CA GLN A 29 -14.72 -11.74 -23.54
C GLN A 29 -13.72 -11.47 -22.39
N PRO A 30 -12.51 -12.05 -22.41
CA PRO A 30 -11.41 -11.60 -21.56
C PRO A 30 -10.87 -10.28 -22.12
N SER A 31 -11.03 -9.18 -21.37
CA SER A 31 -10.34 -7.92 -21.69
C SER A 31 -8.93 -7.94 -21.10
N PRO A 32 -7.84 -7.97 -21.90
CA PRO A 32 -6.47 -7.76 -21.43
C PRO A 32 -6.15 -6.28 -21.16
N ALA A 33 -7.16 -5.43 -20.98
CA ALA A 33 -6.98 -4.00 -20.70
C ALA A 33 -6.96 -3.73 -19.18
N ALA A 34 -6.15 -4.47 -18.42
CA ALA A 34 -5.60 -3.96 -17.17
C ALA A 34 -4.56 -2.89 -17.51
N ARG A 35 -5.02 -1.78 -18.11
CA ARG A 35 -4.25 -0.57 -18.33
C ARG A 35 -3.71 -0.15 -16.98
N ALA A 36 -2.41 -0.33 -16.80
CA ALA A 36 -1.61 0.16 -15.71
C ALA A 36 -2.03 1.60 -15.34
N ARG A 37 -2.87 1.74 -14.31
CA ARG A 37 -3.20 3.01 -13.67
C ARG A 37 -2.52 3.11 -12.30
N HIS A 38 -1.24 2.76 -12.25
CA HIS A 38 -0.41 2.92 -11.06
C HIS A 38 0.82 3.78 -11.36
N ALA A 39 0.61 5.00 -11.82
CA ALA A 39 1.69 5.97 -11.97
C ALA A 39 1.21 7.36 -11.59
N SER A 40 0.89 7.55 -10.30
CA SER A 40 0.72 8.88 -9.69
C SER A 40 0.83 8.87 -8.15
N SER A 41 0.96 7.71 -7.49
CA SER A 41 1.38 7.65 -6.09
C SER A 41 2.91 7.53 -6.06
N GLY A 42 3.61 8.45 -5.37
CA GLY A 42 5.06 8.36 -5.22
C GLY A 42 5.46 6.94 -4.84
N GLY A 43 6.33 6.32 -5.65
CA GLY A 43 6.57 4.88 -5.62
C GLY A 43 6.83 4.40 -4.19
N ARG A 44 6.07 3.40 -3.74
CA ARG A 44 6.26 2.73 -2.46
C ARG A 44 6.56 1.27 -2.75
N ALA A 45 7.57 0.73 -2.08
CA ALA A 45 7.91 -0.69 -2.15
C ALA A 45 7.86 -1.30 -0.76
N SER A 46 7.40 -2.55 -0.66
CA SER A 46 7.60 -3.36 0.54
C SER A 46 8.94 -4.07 0.43
N VAL A 47 9.83 -3.85 1.39
CA VAL A 47 11.17 -4.43 1.40
C VAL A 47 11.29 -5.38 2.59
N LEU A 48 11.72 -6.60 2.32
CA LEU A 48 12.10 -7.57 3.35
C LEU A 48 13.56 -7.33 3.77
N PHE A 49 13.76 -6.95 5.02
CA PHE A 49 15.07 -6.84 5.64
C PHE A 49 15.50 -8.19 6.20
N SER A 50 16.29 -8.94 5.43
CA SER A 50 16.72 -10.31 5.76
C SER A 50 17.47 -10.43 7.10
N CYS A 51 18.17 -9.38 7.52
CA CYS A 51 18.92 -9.35 8.79
C CYS A 51 18.05 -9.55 10.04
N CYS A 52 16.81 -9.07 10.01
CA CYS A 52 15.88 -9.22 11.14
C CYS A 52 14.52 -9.82 10.74
N ARG A 53 14.37 -10.24 9.47
CA ARG A 53 13.13 -10.77 8.87
C ARG A 53 11.94 -9.84 9.10
N VAL A 54 12.12 -8.55 8.83
CA VAL A 54 11.09 -7.52 8.98
C VAL A 54 10.72 -6.98 7.61
N TYR A 55 9.42 -6.79 7.36
CA TYR A 55 8.95 -6.03 6.21
C TYR A 55 8.80 -4.56 6.59
N ALA A 56 9.24 -3.65 5.74
CA ALA A 56 8.94 -2.24 5.87
C ALA A 56 8.58 -1.61 4.52
N TYR A 57 7.67 -0.65 4.56
CA TYR A 57 7.34 0.16 3.39
C TYR A 57 8.36 1.28 3.25
N VAL A 58 9.06 1.30 2.12
CA VAL A 58 10.02 2.36 1.80
C VAL A 58 9.48 3.23 0.67
N LYS A 59 9.78 4.53 0.74
CA LYS A 59 9.53 5.46 -0.34
C LYS A 59 10.66 5.35 -1.36
N ILE A 60 10.29 5.13 -2.62
CA ILE A 60 11.22 5.09 -3.74
C ILE A 60 11.65 6.53 -4.07
N PRO A 61 12.95 6.87 -4.00
CA PRO A 61 13.46 8.16 -4.44
C PRO A 61 13.08 8.42 -5.90
N PRO A 62 12.75 9.66 -6.28
CA PRO A 62 12.40 9.98 -7.66
C PRO A 62 13.53 9.64 -8.64
N ASN A 63 14.79 9.79 -8.21
CA ASN A 63 15.97 9.48 -9.02
C ASN A 63 16.13 7.97 -9.31
N VAL A 64 15.56 7.11 -8.47
CA VAL A 64 15.47 5.66 -8.72
C VAL A 64 14.39 5.40 -9.77
N LEU A 65 13.23 6.05 -9.64
CA LEU A 65 12.13 5.94 -10.61
C LEU A 65 12.50 6.51 -11.99
N SER A 66 13.36 7.52 -12.04
CA SER A 66 13.86 8.12 -13.29
C SER A 66 15.08 7.40 -13.87
N GLY A 67 15.59 6.35 -13.21
CA GLY A 67 16.78 5.60 -13.64
C GLY A 67 18.11 6.36 -13.52
N GLN A 68 18.17 7.45 -12.74
CA GLN A 68 19.40 8.22 -12.49
C GLN A 68 20.27 7.56 -11.42
N LEU A 69 19.68 6.83 -10.48
CA LEU A 69 20.39 5.99 -9.52
C LEU A 69 20.34 4.55 -10.00
N SER A 70 21.49 3.85 -9.99
CA SER A 70 21.59 2.42 -10.27
C SER A 70 21.43 1.54 -9.02
N SER A 71 21.63 2.13 -7.84
CA SER A 71 21.37 1.47 -6.56
C SER A 71 20.89 2.45 -5.51
N TRP A 72 20.24 1.93 -4.48
CA TRP A 72 19.64 2.70 -3.40
C TRP A 72 19.80 1.97 -2.08
N ARG A 73 20.03 2.74 -1.02
CA ARG A 73 20.49 2.23 0.28
C ARG A 73 19.53 2.60 1.40
N PHE A 74 19.26 1.63 2.28
CA PHE A 74 18.39 1.79 3.45
C PHE A 74 18.97 1.15 4.69
N HIS A 75 18.69 1.73 5.85
CA HIS A 75 18.98 1.08 7.11
C HIS A 75 17.80 0.21 7.53
N CYS A 76 18.08 -1.00 8.01
CA CYS A 76 17.07 -1.83 8.64
C CYS A 76 16.49 -1.09 9.85
N PRO A 77 15.17 -0.91 9.95
CA PRO A 77 14.56 -0.16 11.05
C PRO A 77 14.73 -0.85 12.41
N ARG A 78 15.13 -2.13 12.44
CA ARG A 78 15.28 -2.91 13.68
C ARG A 78 16.72 -2.97 14.20
N CYS A 79 17.72 -3.13 13.33
CA CYS A 79 19.11 -3.32 13.76
C CYS A 79 20.08 -2.28 13.17
N GLY A 80 19.59 -1.34 12.35
CA GLY A 80 20.42 -0.31 11.72
C GLY A 80 21.36 -0.82 10.64
N LYS A 81 21.33 -2.11 10.28
CA LYS A 81 22.20 -2.63 9.20
C LYS A 81 21.85 -1.99 7.86
N LEU A 82 22.87 -1.53 7.13
CA LEU A 82 22.71 -1.00 5.78
C LEU A 82 22.41 -2.12 4.79
N VAL A 83 21.39 -1.93 3.97
CA VAL A 83 20.97 -2.78 2.87
C VAL A 83 21.04 -1.96 1.60
N GLU A 84 21.68 -2.50 0.57
CA GLU A 84 21.73 -1.93 -0.77
C GLU A 84 20.88 -2.79 -1.69
N ILE A 85 20.00 -2.14 -2.45
CA ILE A 85 19.15 -2.77 -3.44
C ILE A 85 19.68 -2.30 -4.81
N PRO A 86 20.16 -3.19 -5.68
CA PRO A 86 20.45 -2.85 -7.07
C PRO A 86 19.12 -2.74 -7.85
N LEU A 87 19.08 -1.87 -8.87
CA LEU A 87 17.96 -1.76 -9.82
C LEU A 87 18.20 -2.58 -11.09
#